data_AF-A0AB34FZB9-F1
#
_entry.id   AF-A0AB34FZB9-F1
#
_cell.length_a   1.000
_cell.length_b   1.000
_cell.length_c   1.000
_cell.angle_alpha   90.00
_cell.angle_beta   90.00
_cell.angle_gamma   90.00
#
_symmetry.space_group_name_H-M   'P 1'
#
loop_
_entity.id
_entity.type
_entity.pdbx_description
1 polymer ?
#
loop_
_entity_poly.entity_id
_entity_poly.type
_entity_poly.pdbx_seq_one_letter_code
_entity_poly.pdbx_strand_id
1 'polypeptide(L)'
;MLQFTLTPAQIALAVSVPTGRQPVFFANGSTRYRLRACSYKRGTTVVGDSTWAISPTCWPQHIFLEFNGSPLYPRRKHHAHLDQPIELTNMLELGDNQVRVSLPSTVQKGAEEPSTYFLAIEVISTSDCETLHREVAEREHFALSDTKRELKRRLNCGSSDDVIVVEESTLRVTITDPFTSSLFTIPVRGIDCKHLECFDLGVWLETRNGKPSKFPGEPSLVDGWKCPICGHDARPVNLRVDDYFADVRANLIESGIDASDARSILVDANGDWILMQESEDNGNGTRLGPYGLSTPSSDRKTPRSFSAQTSIILDDD
;
A
#
# COMPACT_ATOMS: atom_id res chain seq x y z
N MET A 1 10.67 6.79 -29.56
CA MET A 1 12.02 6.25 -29.36
C MET A 1 12.39 6.50 -27.90
N LEU A 2 12.69 5.46 -27.14
CA LEU A 2 13.13 5.57 -25.74
C LEU A 2 14.63 5.29 -25.71
N GLN A 3 15.41 6.09 -24.99
CA GLN A 3 16.86 5.94 -24.91
C GLN A 3 17.33 6.22 -23.47
N PHE A 4 18.33 5.47 -23.01
CA PHE A 4 18.99 5.65 -21.73
C PHE A 4 20.45 5.22 -21.83
N THR A 5 21.31 5.79 -20.98
CA THR A 5 22.76 5.51 -20.98
C THR A 5 23.13 4.82 -19.67
N LEU A 6 23.90 3.74 -19.75
CA LEU A 6 24.40 2.98 -18.60
C LEU A 6 25.88 3.23 -18.37
N THR A 7 26.21 3.61 -17.14
CA THR A 7 27.59 3.70 -16.66
C THR A 7 28.16 2.31 -16.31
N PRO A 8 29.50 2.16 -16.22
CA PRO A 8 30.12 0.92 -15.74
C PRO A 8 29.62 0.46 -14.37
N ALA A 9 29.29 1.40 -13.46
CA ALA A 9 28.74 1.06 -12.16
C ALA A 9 27.32 0.50 -12.25
N GLN A 10 26.45 1.12 -13.06
CA GLN A 10 25.06 0.66 -13.22
C GLN A 10 24.97 -0.70 -13.92
N ILE A 11 25.79 -0.94 -14.95
CA ILE A 11 25.81 -2.23 -15.63
C ILE A 11 26.36 -3.33 -14.72
N ALA A 12 27.32 -3.02 -13.84
CA ALA A 12 27.82 -3.97 -12.84
C ALA A 12 26.75 -4.38 -11.81
N LEU A 13 25.77 -3.51 -11.53
CA LEU A 13 24.63 -3.83 -10.68
C LEU A 13 23.53 -4.60 -11.42
N ALA A 14 23.52 -4.61 -12.75
CA ALA A 14 22.50 -5.29 -13.54
C ALA A 14 22.79 -6.80 -13.54
N VAL A 15 22.03 -7.57 -12.74
CA VAL A 15 22.30 -8.99 -12.54
C VAL A 15 21.30 -9.85 -13.31
N SER A 16 21.82 -10.75 -14.14
CA SER A 16 21.08 -11.77 -14.88
C SER A 16 21.26 -13.17 -14.29
N VAL A 17 20.26 -14.04 -14.49
CA VAL A 17 20.39 -15.50 -14.41
C VAL A 17 21.50 -15.99 -15.38
N PRO A 18 22.62 -16.60 -14.94
CA PRO A 18 23.64 -17.07 -15.87
C PRO A 18 23.34 -18.48 -16.40
N THR A 19 23.53 -18.68 -17.71
CA THR A 19 23.74 -19.98 -18.35
C THR A 19 25.17 -20.49 -18.05
N GLY A 20 25.53 -20.79 -16.80
CA GLY A 20 26.88 -21.28 -16.46
C GLY A 20 27.33 -21.15 -15.00
N ARG A 21 28.37 -21.94 -14.64
CA ARG A 21 28.70 -22.49 -13.31
C ARG A 21 29.15 -21.54 -12.16
N GLN A 22 28.65 -20.31 -12.03
CA GLN A 22 28.64 -19.63 -10.72
C GLN A 22 27.34 -18.84 -10.53
N PRO A 23 26.56 -19.10 -9.45
CA PRO A 23 25.26 -18.47 -9.28
C PRO A 23 25.44 -17.15 -8.52
N VAL A 24 25.04 -16.03 -9.12
CA VAL A 24 24.51 -14.92 -8.31
C VAL A 24 23.14 -14.58 -8.88
N PHE A 25 22.13 -15.16 -8.27
CA PHE A 25 20.73 -14.86 -8.53
C PHE A 25 20.30 -13.89 -7.44
N PHE A 26 20.15 -12.63 -7.84
CA PHE A 26 19.62 -11.52 -7.04
C PHE A 26 20.42 -11.22 -5.75
N ALA A 27 21.23 -10.17 -5.80
CA ALA A 27 21.96 -9.67 -4.63
C ALA A 27 21.27 -8.42 -4.07
N ASN A 28 21.47 -8.11 -2.79
CA ASN A 28 21.09 -6.82 -2.23
C ASN A 28 21.78 -5.70 -3.03
N GLY A 29 21.02 -4.71 -3.49
CA GLY A 29 21.47 -3.62 -4.35
C GLY A 29 21.51 -3.94 -5.86
N SER A 30 21.29 -5.19 -6.26
CA SER A 30 21.21 -5.55 -7.69
C SER A 30 20.01 -4.91 -8.38
N THR A 31 20.13 -4.64 -9.68
CA THR A 31 19.09 -4.04 -10.50
C THR A 31 18.68 -4.95 -11.65
N ARG A 32 17.43 -4.81 -12.08
CA ARG A 32 16.90 -5.39 -13.32
C ARG A 32 16.18 -4.34 -14.13
N TYR A 33 16.22 -4.49 -15.44
CA TYR A 33 15.62 -3.57 -16.41
C TYR A 33 14.53 -4.30 -17.16
N ARG A 34 13.33 -3.75 -17.20
CA ARG A 34 12.24 -4.30 -18.02
C ARG A 34 11.50 -3.21 -18.76
N LEU A 35 11.04 -3.51 -19.97
CA LEU A 35 10.13 -2.66 -20.72
C LEU A 35 8.69 -3.03 -20.38
N ARG A 36 7.88 -2.05 -20.03
CA ARG A 36 6.46 -2.24 -19.73
C ARG A 36 5.59 -1.22 -20.44
N ALA A 37 4.40 -1.66 -20.85
CA ALA A 37 3.36 -0.80 -21.41
C ALA A 37 2.09 -0.89 -20.56
N CYS A 38 1.40 0.23 -20.38
CA CYS A 38 0.10 0.28 -19.71
C CYS A 38 -0.90 1.07 -20.57
N SER A 39 -2.18 0.70 -20.48
CA SER A 39 -3.28 1.34 -21.18
C SER A 39 -4.09 2.20 -20.22
N TYR A 40 -4.39 3.44 -20.61
CA TYR A 40 -5.21 4.39 -19.86
C TYR A 40 -6.35 4.94 -20.71
N LYS A 41 -7.28 5.66 -20.07
CA LYS A 41 -8.36 6.36 -20.77
C LYS A 41 -7.78 7.27 -21.85
N ARG A 42 -8.43 7.32 -23.01
CA ARG A 42 -8.04 8.22 -24.09
C ARG A 42 -7.90 9.65 -23.59
N GLY A 43 -6.84 10.33 -24.06
CA GLY A 43 -6.54 11.71 -23.70
C GLY A 43 -5.77 11.86 -22.39
N THR A 44 -5.45 10.76 -21.70
CA THR A 44 -4.50 10.79 -20.59
C THR A 44 -3.14 11.24 -21.11
N THR A 45 -2.62 12.37 -20.61
CA THR A 45 -1.33 12.93 -21.01
C THR A 45 -0.22 12.69 -19.98
N VAL A 46 -0.60 12.49 -18.72
CA VAL A 46 0.31 12.29 -17.60
C VAL A 46 -0.18 11.14 -16.73
N VAL A 47 0.74 10.32 -16.28
CA VAL A 47 0.49 9.23 -15.34
C VAL A 47 1.52 9.35 -14.22
N GLY A 48 1.05 9.45 -12.97
CA GLY A 48 1.94 9.49 -11.81
C GLY A 48 2.50 8.11 -11.45
N ASP A 49 3.68 8.07 -10.84
CA ASP A 49 4.43 6.85 -10.53
C ASP A 49 3.62 5.82 -9.74
N SER A 50 2.87 6.24 -8.72
CA SER A 50 2.04 5.33 -7.92
C SER A 50 0.88 4.72 -8.71
N THR A 51 0.30 5.51 -9.63
CA THR A 51 -0.76 5.01 -10.54
C THR A 51 -0.16 4.02 -11.54
N TRP A 52 1.00 4.35 -12.10
CA TRP A 52 1.74 3.47 -13.01
C TRP A 52 2.08 2.15 -12.32
N ALA A 53 2.60 2.18 -11.09
CA ALA A 53 3.06 1.01 -10.34
C ALA A 53 1.96 -0.04 -10.11
N ILE A 54 0.71 0.39 -9.88
CA ILE A 54 -0.41 -0.53 -9.66
C ILE A 54 -1.18 -0.89 -10.93
N SER A 55 -0.89 -0.22 -12.05
CA SER A 55 -1.59 -0.42 -13.32
C SER A 55 -1.18 -1.74 -13.97
N PRO A 56 -2.13 -2.49 -14.53
CA PRO A 56 -1.84 -3.73 -15.23
C PRO A 56 -1.02 -3.45 -16.50
N THR A 57 -0.07 -4.34 -16.80
CA THR A 57 0.59 -4.33 -18.11
C THR A 57 -0.44 -4.61 -19.20
N CYS A 58 -0.41 -3.81 -20.26
CA CYS A 58 -1.24 -3.96 -21.45
C CYS A 58 -0.50 -3.40 -22.66
N TRP A 59 -0.20 -4.28 -23.62
CA TRP A 59 0.46 -3.89 -24.87
C TRP A 59 -0.55 -3.53 -25.95
N PRO A 60 -0.32 -2.49 -26.77
CA PRO A 60 -1.15 -2.21 -27.95
C PRO A 60 -1.25 -3.41 -28.87
N GLN A 61 -2.41 -3.73 -29.44
CA GLN A 61 -2.62 -4.98 -30.21
C GLN A 61 -1.57 -5.18 -31.33
N HIS A 62 -1.23 -4.09 -32.03
CA HIS A 62 -0.20 -4.09 -33.06
C HIS A 62 0.94 -3.16 -32.66
N ILE A 63 2.02 -3.73 -32.15
CA ILE A 63 3.24 -3.03 -31.76
C ILE A 63 4.46 -3.84 -32.20
N PHE A 64 5.44 -3.15 -32.77
CA PHE A 64 6.73 -3.71 -33.12
C PHE A 64 7.81 -3.01 -32.29
N LEU A 65 8.69 -3.81 -31.69
CA LEU A 65 9.67 -3.35 -30.72
C LEU A 65 11.05 -3.88 -31.10
N GLU A 66 12.06 -3.05 -30.99
CA GLU A 66 13.46 -3.43 -31.09
C GLU A 66 14.23 -2.83 -29.91
N PHE A 67 15.17 -3.59 -29.35
CA PHE A 67 16.10 -3.12 -28.33
C PHE A 67 17.53 -3.36 -28.80
N ASN A 68 18.31 -2.29 -28.93
CA ASN A 68 19.67 -2.32 -29.49
C ASN A 68 19.74 -3.10 -30.83
N GLY A 69 18.73 -2.88 -31.69
CA GLY A 69 18.61 -3.56 -32.99
C GLY A 69 18.09 -5.00 -32.94
N SER A 70 17.93 -5.60 -31.76
CA SER A 70 17.34 -6.93 -31.59
C SER A 70 15.82 -6.86 -31.43
N PRO A 71 15.02 -7.67 -32.15
CA PRO A 71 13.57 -7.63 -32.03
C PRO A 71 13.09 -8.09 -30.65
N LEU A 72 12.10 -7.39 -30.09
CA LEU A 72 11.43 -7.76 -28.85
C LEU A 72 10.00 -8.22 -29.13
N TYR A 73 9.55 -9.23 -28.37
CA TYR A 73 8.22 -9.81 -28.52
C TYR A 73 7.41 -9.63 -27.24
N PRO A 74 6.34 -8.81 -27.26
CA PRO A 74 5.40 -8.68 -26.14
C PRO A 74 4.84 -10.04 -25.72
N ARG A 75 4.98 -10.34 -24.42
CA ARG A 75 4.41 -11.55 -23.83
C ARG A 75 2.94 -11.30 -23.47
N ARG A 76 2.07 -11.60 -24.42
CA ARG A 76 0.62 -11.49 -24.26
C ARG A 76 0.05 -12.79 -23.71
N LYS A 77 -1.03 -12.71 -22.92
CA LYS A 77 -1.80 -13.90 -22.54
C LYS A 77 -3.19 -13.84 -23.15
N HIS A 78 -3.54 -14.91 -23.88
CA HIS A 78 -4.81 -15.02 -24.60
C HIS A 78 -6.03 -15.28 -23.70
N HIS A 79 -5.84 -15.68 -22.44
CA HIS A 79 -6.93 -15.97 -21.50
C HIS A 79 -6.70 -15.28 -20.15
N ALA A 80 -7.58 -14.33 -19.80
CA ALA A 80 -7.89 -13.71 -18.50
C ALA A 80 -6.76 -13.33 -17.52
N HIS A 81 -5.51 -13.46 -17.91
CA HIS A 81 -4.34 -13.00 -17.18
C HIS A 81 -3.73 -11.83 -17.94
N LEU A 82 -3.28 -10.83 -17.18
CA LEU A 82 -2.68 -9.60 -17.70
C LEU A 82 -1.45 -9.91 -18.58
N ASP A 83 -1.14 -9.00 -19.50
CA ASP A 83 0.10 -9.05 -20.26
C ASP A 83 1.32 -9.01 -19.32
N GLN A 84 2.48 -9.43 -19.81
CA GLN A 84 3.72 -9.39 -19.03
C GLN A 84 4.70 -8.36 -19.57
N PRO A 85 5.48 -7.70 -18.69
CA PRO A 85 6.59 -6.86 -19.11
C PRO A 85 7.69 -7.70 -19.79
N ILE A 86 8.53 -7.05 -20.59
CA ILE A 86 9.64 -7.67 -21.30
C ILE A 86 10.92 -7.42 -20.50
N GLU A 87 11.54 -8.49 -20.00
CA GLU A 87 12.84 -8.42 -19.33
C GLU A 87 13.95 -8.03 -20.32
N LEU A 88 14.71 -6.98 -19.99
CA LEU A 88 15.78 -6.42 -20.82
C LEU A 88 17.18 -6.65 -20.25
N THR A 89 17.30 -7.02 -18.97
CA THR A 89 18.58 -7.05 -18.24
C THR A 89 19.70 -7.76 -19.00
N ASN A 90 19.41 -8.88 -19.66
CA ASN A 90 20.42 -9.70 -20.35
C ASN A 90 20.85 -9.15 -21.72
N MET A 91 20.22 -8.08 -22.20
CA MET A 91 20.49 -7.44 -23.50
C MET A 91 21.10 -6.04 -23.32
N LEU A 92 21.36 -5.62 -22.08
CA LEU A 92 21.93 -4.31 -21.78
C LEU A 92 23.36 -4.22 -22.31
N GLU A 93 23.69 -3.07 -22.88
CA GLU A 93 25.03 -2.73 -23.33
C GLU A 93 25.61 -1.58 -22.48
N LEU A 94 26.94 -1.51 -22.38
CA LEU A 94 27.60 -0.38 -21.74
C LEU A 94 27.40 0.87 -22.61
N GLY A 95 27.01 1.99 -22.01
CA GLY A 95 26.70 3.21 -22.74
C GLY A 95 25.24 3.25 -23.21
N ASP A 96 25.00 3.67 -24.44
CA ASP A 96 23.67 3.99 -24.94
C ASP A 96 22.86 2.75 -25.27
N ASN A 97 21.66 2.68 -24.69
CA ASN A 97 20.68 1.64 -24.94
C ASN A 97 19.40 2.29 -25.49
N GLN A 98 18.78 1.64 -26.47
CA GLN A 98 17.65 2.23 -27.20
C GLN A 98 16.53 1.22 -27.45
N VAL A 99 15.30 1.64 -27.14
CA VAL A 99 14.08 0.97 -27.59
C VAL A 99 13.45 1.75 -28.75
N ARG A 100 13.36 1.09 -29.90
CA ARG A 100 12.57 1.55 -31.04
C ARG A 100 11.17 0.97 -30.93
N VAL A 101 10.18 1.84 -31.08
CA VAL A 101 8.75 1.49 -31.03
C VAL A 101 8.13 1.91 -32.35
N SER A 102 7.50 0.96 -33.03
CA SER A 102 6.78 1.19 -34.28
C SER A 102 5.34 0.71 -34.13
N LEU A 103 4.39 1.60 -34.40
CA LEU A 103 2.95 1.33 -34.39
C LEU A 103 2.40 1.48 -35.82
N PRO A 104 1.54 0.58 -36.31
CA PRO A 104 0.85 0.80 -37.58
C PRO A 104 0.01 2.07 -37.54
N SER A 105 -0.05 2.80 -38.64
CA SER A 105 -0.93 3.96 -38.75
C SER A 105 -2.40 3.52 -38.72
N THR A 106 -3.12 3.93 -37.68
CA THR A 106 -4.58 3.72 -37.53
C THR A 106 -5.40 4.80 -38.27
N VAL A 107 -4.74 5.85 -38.77
CA VAL A 107 -5.33 7.05 -39.39
C VAL A 107 -6.18 6.70 -40.63
N GLN A 108 -5.84 5.64 -41.37
CA GLN A 108 -6.56 5.27 -42.60
C GLN A 108 -7.90 4.55 -42.37
N LYS A 109 -8.20 4.09 -41.14
CA LYS A 109 -9.41 3.30 -40.84
C LYS A 109 -10.53 4.07 -40.15
N GLY A 110 -10.35 5.37 -39.86
CA GLY A 110 -11.35 6.17 -39.13
C GLY A 110 -11.68 5.65 -37.73
N ALA A 111 -10.94 4.65 -37.24
CA ALA A 111 -11.11 4.04 -35.94
C ALA A 111 -10.17 4.74 -34.97
N GLU A 112 -10.74 5.59 -34.12
CA GLU A 112 -9.99 6.20 -33.03
C GLU A 112 -9.66 5.15 -31.98
N GLU A 113 -8.41 5.09 -31.54
CA GLU A 113 -7.98 4.12 -30.54
C GLU A 113 -8.61 4.49 -29.19
N PRO A 114 -9.29 3.55 -28.50
CA PRO A 114 -10.08 3.87 -27.31
C PRO A 114 -9.21 4.23 -26.10
N SER A 115 -7.90 4.00 -26.19
CA SER A 115 -6.96 4.08 -25.09
C SER A 115 -5.69 4.84 -25.49
N THR A 116 -5.08 5.49 -24.51
CA THR A 116 -3.72 6.02 -24.63
C THR A 116 -2.75 5.07 -23.94
N TYR A 117 -1.71 4.64 -24.65
CA TYR A 117 -0.69 3.74 -24.12
C TYR A 117 0.55 4.52 -23.68
N PHE A 118 1.08 4.16 -22.51
CA PHE A 118 2.34 4.67 -22.00
C PHE A 118 3.34 3.52 -21.93
N LEU A 119 4.59 3.78 -22.33
CA LEU A 119 5.69 2.83 -22.28
C LEU A 119 6.82 3.39 -21.42
N ALA A 120 7.41 2.56 -20.58
CA ALA A 120 8.55 2.95 -19.75
C ALA A 120 9.57 1.80 -19.61
N ILE A 121 10.83 2.18 -19.43
CA ILE A 121 11.88 1.30 -18.92
C ILE A 121 11.83 1.39 -17.41
N GLU A 122 11.54 0.27 -16.76
CA GLU A 122 11.50 0.16 -15.31
C GLU A 122 12.81 -0.42 -14.81
N VAL A 123 13.40 0.25 -13.83
CA VAL A 123 14.56 -0.24 -13.09
C VAL A 123 14.07 -0.78 -11.75
N ILE A 124 14.23 -2.09 -11.55
CA ILE A 124 13.82 -2.79 -10.34
C ILE A 124 15.04 -3.08 -9.49
N SER A 125 15.11 -2.48 -8.32
CA SER A 125 16.14 -2.74 -7.32
C SER A 125 15.73 -3.91 -6.43
N THR A 126 16.69 -4.77 -6.09
CA THR A 126 16.51 -5.85 -5.11
C THR A 126 17.13 -5.41 -3.79
N SER A 127 16.40 -5.58 -2.69
CA SER A 127 16.87 -5.25 -1.35
C SER A 127 16.45 -6.33 -0.35
N ASP A 128 17.27 -6.56 0.67
CA ASP A 128 16.91 -7.44 1.77
C ASP A 128 15.92 -6.77 2.75
N CYS A 129 15.27 -7.59 3.58
CA CYS A 129 14.23 -7.14 4.49
C CYS A 129 14.76 -6.11 5.51
N GLU A 130 15.96 -6.32 6.05
CA GLU A 130 16.58 -5.43 7.04
C GLU A 130 16.85 -4.04 6.46
N THR A 131 17.38 -3.98 5.23
CA THR A 131 17.62 -2.71 4.52
C THR A 131 16.31 -2.00 4.25
N LEU A 132 15.30 -2.71 3.73
CA LEU A 132 13.98 -2.10 3.46
C LEU A 132 13.31 -1.58 4.74
N HIS A 133 13.44 -2.33 5.83
CA HIS A 133 12.90 -1.95 7.13
C HIS A 133 13.54 -0.64 7.62
N ARG A 134 14.88 -0.56 7.61
CA ARG A 134 15.62 0.65 7.97
C ARG A 134 15.24 1.83 7.06
N GLU A 135 15.25 1.63 5.74
CA GLU A 135 14.93 2.69 4.79
C GLU A 135 13.52 3.25 4.96
N VAL A 136 12.52 2.40 5.24
CA VAL A 136 11.15 2.88 5.48
C VAL A 136 11.06 3.62 6.82
N ALA A 137 11.77 3.14 7.86
CA ALA A 137 11.79 3.76 9.18
C ALA A 137 12.58 5.09 9.24
N GLU A 138 13.52 5.32 8.33
CA GLU A 138 14.32 6.56 8.26
C GLU A 138 13.79 7.56 7.22
N ARG A 139 12.85 7.15 6.36
CA ARG A 139 12.18 8.04 5.41
C ARG A 139 11.34 9.08 6.15
N GLU A 140 10.85 10.06 5.40
CA GLU A 140 9.82 10.97 5.91
C GLU A 140 8.66 10.18 6.52
N HIS A 141 8.05 10.69 7.58
CA HIS A 141 6.88 10.10 8.23
C HIS A 141 5.63 10.93 7.92
N PHE A 142 4.45 10.34 8.09
CA PHE A 142 3.28 11.16 8.37
C PHE A 142 3.42 11.67 9.79
N ALA A 143 3.67 12.98 9.93
CA ALA A 143 3.81 13.58 11.24
C ALA A 143 2.47 13.51 11.99
N LEU A 144 2.52 13.55 13.33
CA LEU A 144 1.33 13.63 14.20
C LEU A 144 0.30 14.65 13.69
N SER A 145 0.78 15.81 13.25
CA SER A 145 -0.06 16.91 12.77
C SER A 145 -0.77 16.61 11.44
N ASP A 146 -0.20 15.77 10.58
CA ASP A 146 -0.81 15.40 9.30
C ASP A 146 -2.01 14.49 9.52
N THR A 147 -1.86 13.49 10.37
CA THR A 147 -2.95 12.56 10.72
C THR A 147 -4.07 13.28 11.48
N LYS A 148 -3.73 14.16 12.44
CA LYS A 148 -4.72 15.02 13.12
C LYS A 148 -5.47 15.94 12.16
N ARG A 149 -4.78 16.54 11.18
CA ARG A 149 -5.42 17.38 10.15
C ARG A 149 -6.40 16.57 9.30
N GLU A 150 -6.04 15.35 8.93
CA GLU A 150 -6.90 14.46 8.14
C GLU A 150 -8.11 13.97 8.95
N LEU A 151 -7.94 13.63 10.23
CA LEU A 151 -9.04 13.31 11.16
C LEU A 151 -10.05 14.46 11.24
N LYS A 152 -9.55 15.67 11.51
CA LYS A 152 -10.37 16.89 11.55
C LYS A 152 -11.12 17.12 10.24
N ARG A 153 -10.47 16.93 9.10
CA ARG A 153 -11.09 17.08 7.77
C ARG A 153 -12.25 16.08 7.58
N ARG A 154 -12.05 14.81 7.95
CA ARG A 154 -13.08 13.76 7.82
C ARG A 154 -14.29 14.03 8.70
N LEU A 155 -14.05 14.38 9.96
CA LEU A 155 -15.10 14.62 10.94
C LEU A 155 -15.90 15.91 10.66
N ASN A 156 -15.28 16.92 10.04
CA ASN A 156 -15.96 18.18 9.68
C ASN A 156 -16.67 18.14 8.31
N CYS A 157 -16.22 17.31 7.35
CA CYS A 157 -16.86 17.21 6.03
C CYS A 157 -18.11 16.30 5.99
N GLY A 158 -18.46 15.63 7.09
CA GLY A 158 -19.68 14.83 7.21
C GLY A 158 -20.97 15.64 7.40
N SER A 159 -20.89 16.98 7.44
CA SER A 159 -22.04 17.88 7.65
C SER A 159 -22.50 18.47 6.31
N SER A 160 -23.25 17.69 5.53
CA SER A 160 -24.00 18.17 4.37
C SER A 160 -25.46 17.75 4.52
N ASP A 161 -26.30 18.77 4.69
CA ASP A 161 -27.78 18.82 4.68
C ASP A 161 -28.58 17.88 5.60
N ASP A 162 -29.36 18.56 6.45
CA ASP A 162 -30.53 18.11 7.22
C ASP A 162 -30.34 17.01 8.27
N VAL A 163 -30.69 17.37 9.51
CA VAL A 163 -30.99 16.52 10.69
C VAL A 163 -29.84 16.30 11.70
N ILE A 164 -30.02 16.94 12.87
CA ILE A 164 -29.57 16.62 14.23
C ILE A 164 -28.07 16.30 14.40
N VAL A 165 -27.37 17.26 15.02
CA VAL A 165 -26.09 17.06 15.71
C VAL A 165 -26.27 15.93 16.72
N VAL A 166 -25.86 14.72 16.37
CA VAL A 166 -25.61 13.68 17.36
C VAL A 166 -24.23 13.94 17.92
N GLU A 167 -24.22 14.28 19.21
CA GLU A 167 -23.08 14.39 20.09
C GLU A 167 -22.23 13.12 20.05
N GLU A 168 -21.24 13.08 19.16
CA GLU A 168 -19.92 12.42 19.29
C GLU A 168 -19.31 12.32 17.90
N SER A 169 -18.63 13.38 17.43
CA SER A 169 -17.87 13.35 16.19
C SER A 169 -16.57 12.55 16.38
N THR A 170 -16.70 11.25 16.64
CA THR A 170 -15.59 10.30 16.75
C THR A 170 -15.54 9.38 15.54
N LEU A 171 -14.34 8.94 15.18
CA LEU A 171 -14.06 7.98 14.13
C LEU A 171 -13.49 6.71 14.76
N ARG A 172 -14.12 5.56 14.47
CA ARG A 172 -13.53 4.27 14.81
C ARG A 172 -12.40 3.92 13.85
N VAL A 173 -11.22 3.62 14.37
CA VAL A 173 -10.06 3.19 13.59
C VAL A 173 -9.48 1.91 14.16
N THR A 174 -9.25 0.91 13.31
CA THR A 174 -8.58 -0.33 13.68
C THR A 174 -7.08 -0.10 13.85
N ILE A 175 -6.51 -0.63 14.94
CA ILE A 175 -5.09 -0.49 15.28
C ILE A 175 -4.31 -1.82 15.17
N THR A 176 -4.93 -2.83 14.57
CA THR A 176 -4.31 -4.13 14.31
C THR A 176 -3.91 -4.30 12.86
N ASP A 177 -2.81 -4.99 12.63
CA ASP A 177 -2.36 -5.39 11.31
C ASP A 177 -3.36 -6.37 10.63
N PRO A 178 -3.72 -6.15 9.35
CA PRO A 178 -4.73 -6.96 8.66
C PRO A 178 -4.33 -8.42 8.39
N PHE A 179 -3.06 -8.80 8.53
CA PHE A 179 -2.60 -10.17 8.29
C PHE A 179 -2.52 -10.98 9.59
N THR A 180 -2.00 -10.38 10.65
CA THR A 180 -1.79 -11.03 11.94
C THR A 180 -2.95 -10.80 12.91
N SER A 181 -3.79 -9.78 12.65
CA SER A 181 -4.79 -9.29 13.61
C SER A 181 -4.17 -8.96 14.97
N SER A 182 -2.91 -8.52 15.01
CA SER A 182 -2.23 -8.08 16.23
C SER A 182 -1.96 -6.59 16.16
N LEU A 183 -1.85 -5.92 17.30
CA LEU A 183 -1.41 -4.51 17.37
C LEU A 183 -0.12 -4.35 16.56
N PHE A 184 -0.11 -3.41 15.60
CA PHE A 184 1.09 -3.18 14.79
C PHE A 184 2.28 -2.78 15.67
N THR A 185 3.48 -3.15 15.26
CA THR A 185 4.73 -2.71 15.88
C THR A 185 5.21 -1.41 15.24
N ILE A 186 5.26 -1.38 13.91
CA ILE A 186 5.62 -0.19 13.13
C ILE A 186 4.45 0.11 12.17
N PRO A 187 3.56 1.04 12.54
CA PRO A 187 2.41 1.38 11.71
C PRO A 187 2.85 2.10 10.45
N VAL A 188 2.61 1.49 9.30
CA VAL A 188 2.86 2.11 7.99
C VAL A 188 1.60 2.15 7.15
N ARG A 189 1.54 3.13 6.25
CA ARG A 189 0.60 3.16 5.11
C ARG A 189 1.26 3.83 3.91
N GLY A 190 0.70 3.62 2.72
CA GLY A 190 1.24 4.24 1.51
C GLY A 190 0.90 5.73 1.42
N ILE A 191 1.74 6.54 0.77
CA ILE A 191 1.53 8.00 0.57
C ILE A 191 0.14 8.29 -0.01
N ASP A 192 -0.29 7.47 -0.97
CA ASP A 192 -1.56 7.66 -1.68
C ASP A 192 -2.77 7.01 -1.00
N CYS A 193 -2.56 6.32 0.12
CA CYS A 193 -3.63 5.63 0.84
C CYS A 193 -4.66 6.66 1.35
N LYS A 194 -5.93 6.38 1.07
CA LYS A 194 -7.07 7.21 1.50
C LYS A 194 -7.74 6.71 2.78
N HIS A 195 -7.26 5.62 3.36
CA HIS A 195 -7.66 5.15 4.68
C HIS A 195 -6.68 5.67 5.74
N LEU A 196 -7.10 5.68 7.01
CA LEU A 196 -6.26 6.09 8.14
C LEU A 196 -5.55 4.89 8.76
N GLU A 197 -6.17 3.72 8.67
CA GLU A 197 -5.70 2.45 9.17
C GLU A 197 -4.28 2.15 8.66
N CYS A 198 -3.41 1.71 9.57
CA CYS A 198 -2.07 1.25 9.24
C CYS A 198 -2.02 -0.28 9.18
N PHE A 199 -0.95 -0.78 8.56
CA PHE A 199 -0.54 -2.18 8.65
C PHE A 199 0.90 -2.24 9.17
N ASP A 200 1.34 -3.40 9.66
CA ASP A 200 2.68 -3.52 10.24
C ASP A 200 3.75 -3.65 9.15
N LEU A 201 4.84 -2.89 9.26
CA LEU A 201 5.93 -2.90 8.28
C LEU A 201 6.61 -4.26 8.18
N GLY A 202 6.95 -4.88 9.31
CA GLY A 202 7.66 -6.16 9.34
C GLY A 202 6.80 -7.26 8.74
N VAL A 203 5.56 -7.36 9.20
CA VAL A 203 4.58 -8.32 8.68
C VAL A 203 4.34 -8.10 7.19
N TRP A 204 4.20 -6.85 6.74
CA TRP A 204 4.01 -6.55 5.33
C TRP A 204 5.16 -7.06 4.47
N LEU A 205 6.42 -6.76 4.85
CA LEU A 205 7.61 -7.23 4.13
C LEU A 205 7.70 -8.77 4.13
N GLU A 206 7.38 -9.42 5.25
CA GLU A 206 7.35 -10.87 5.34
C GLU A 206 6.31 -11.48 4.39
N THR A 207 5.11 -10.89 4.29
CA THR A 207 4.08 -11.39 3.37
C THR A 207 4.48 -11.24 1.90
N ARG A 208 5.46 -10.38 1.58
CA ARG A 208 5.98 -10.22 0.22
C ARG A 208 6.98 -11.31 -0.14
N ASN A 209 7.62 -11.94 0.83
CA ASN A 209 8.42 -13.14 0.59
C ASN A 209 7.47 -14.22 0.07
N GLY A 210 7.44 -14.40 -1.26
CA GLY A 210 6.50 -15.29 -1.93
C GLY A 210 6.74 -16.76 -1.57
N LYS A 211 6.12 -17.66 -2.35
CA LYS A 211 6.43 -19.10 -2.24
C LYS A 211 7.94 -19.32 -2.45
N PRO A 212 8.56 -20.28 -1.75
CA PRO A 212 9.97 -20.62 -1.97
C PRO A 212 10.26 -20.78 -3.46
N SER A 213 11.18 -19.97 -3.96
CA SER A 213 11.61 -20.04 -5.35
C SER A 213 12.51 -21.25 -5.59
N LYS A 214 12.54 -21.73 -6.83
CA LYS A 214 13.55 -22.69 -7.31
C LYS A 214 14.96 -22.08 -7.34
N PHE A 215 15.08 -20.76 -7.34
CA PHE A 215 16.33 -20.02 -7.32
C PHE A 215 16.53 -19.37 -5.94
N PRO A 216 17.57 -19.76 -5.18
CA PRO A 216 17.92 -19.08 -3.94
C PRO A 216 18.07 -17.58 -4.18
N GLY A 217 17.43 -16.77 -3.34
CA GLY A 217 17.50 -15.31 -3.42
C GLY A 217 16.51 -14.65 -4.38
N GLU A 218 15.63 -15.39 -5.10
CA GLU A 218 14.64 -14.75 -5.98
C GLU A 218 13.74 -13.76 -5.21
N PRO A 219 13.74 -12.46 -5.60
CA PRO A 219 12.97 -11.44 -4.91
C PRO A 219 11.48 -11.57 -5.25
N SER A 220 10.67 -10.95 -4.41
CA SER A 220 9.24 -10.85 -4.65
C SER A 220 8.92 -10.12 -5.97
N LEU A 221 7.76 -10.44 -6.56
CA LEU A 221 7.28 -9.74 -7.75
C LEU A 221 6.89 -8.30 -7.41
N VAL A 222 7.56 -7.33 -8.02
CA VAL A 222 7.30 -5.89 -7.80
C VAL A 222 5.85 -5.47 -8.09
N ASP A 223 5.18 -6.14 -9.04
CA ASP A 223 3.81 -5.82 -9.46
C ASP A 223 2.74 -6.16 -8.39
N GLY A 224 3.12 -6.92 -7.36
CA GLY A 224 2.24 -7.33 -6.26
C GLY A 224 2.30 -6.42 -5.03
N TRP A 225 3.04 -5.31 -5.06
CA TRP A 225 3.24 -4.41 -3.93
C TRP A 225 2.10 -3.39 -3.83
N LYS A 226 0.90 -3.89 -3.54
CA LYS A 226 -0.33 -3.11 -3.38
C LYS A 226 -0.79 -3.14 -1.92
N CYS A 227 -1.23 -2.01 -1.41
CA CYS A 227 -1.75 -1.87 -0.06
C CYS A 227 -2.83 -2.93 0.20
N PRO A 228 -2.73 -3.70 1.31
CA PRO A 228 -3.70 -4.76 1.62
C PRO A 228 -5.10 -4.24 1.92
N ILE A 229 -5.23 -2.94 2.25
CA ILE A 229 -6.50 -2.32 2.64
C ILE A 229 -7.21 -1.71 1.42
N CYS A 230 -6.48 -0.95 0.58
CA CYS A 230 -7.10 -0.17 -0.51
C CYS A 230 -6.52 -0.40 -1.91
N GLY A 231 -5.53 -1.31 -2.07
CA GLY A 231 -4.95 -1.65 -3.37
C GLY A 231 -4.08 -0.57 -4.03
N HIS A 232 -3.84 0.57 -3.37
CA HIS A 232 -2.92 1.62 -3.83
C HIS A 232 -1.45 1.20 -3.68
N ASP A 233 -0.52 1.97 -4.25
CA ASP A 233 0.91 1.64 -4.22
C ASP A 233 1.47 1.54 -2.79
N ALA A 234 2.02 0.37 -2.47
CA ALA A 234 2.65 0.06 -1.19
C ALA A 234 4.08 -0.51 -1.36
N ARG A 235 4.77 -0.13 -2.46
CA ARG A 235 6.21 -0.35 -2.61
C ARG A 235 6.97 0.35 -1.46
N PRO A 236 8.16 -0.13 -1.05
CA PRO A 236 8.88 0.43 0.10
C PRO A 236 9.12 1.94 -0.01
N VAL A 237 9.40 2.43 -1.22
CA VAL A 237 9.60 3.86 -1.50
C VAL A 237 8.35 4.72 -1.24
N ASN A 238 7.16 4.11 -1.33
CA ASN A 238 5.87 4.76 -1.11
C ASN A 238 5.29 4.51 0.28
N LEU A 239 5.95 3.72 1.14
CA LEU A 239 5.54 3.52 2.52
C LEU A 239 6.06 4.65 3.41
N ARG A 240 5.26 5.02 4.39
CA ARG A 240 5.57 6.02 5.42
C ARG A 240 5.08 5.49 6.76
N VAL A 241 5.88 5.69 7.80
CA VAL A 241 5.44 5.46 9.18
C VAL A 241 4.44 6.55 9.56
N ASP A 242 3.38 6.19 10.27
CA ASP A 242 2.40 7.15 10.79
C ASP A 242 2.67 7.41 12.28
N ASP A 243 3.24 8.58 12.59
CA ASP A 243 3.68 8.91 13.94
C ASP A 243 2.51 8.94 14.93
N TYR A 244 1.29 9.26 14.47
CA TYR A 244 0.11 9.28 15.34
C TYR A 244 -0.22 7.89 15.85
N PHE A 245 -0.21 6.89 14.97
CA PHE A 245 -0.45 5.52 15.37
C PHE A 245 0.73 4.91 16.12
N ALA A 246 1.97 5.35 15.83
CA ALA A 246 3.13 4.96 16.62
C ALA A 246 3.01 5.47 18.08
N ASP A 247 2.54 6.70 18.27
CA ASP A 247 2.28 7.30 19.59
C ASP A 247 1.12 6.60 20.31
N VAL A 248 -0.01 6.34 19.63
CA VAL A 248 -1.13 5.53 20.17
C VAL A 248 -0.61 4.20 20.72
N ARG A 249 0.18 3.47 19.93
CA ARG A 249 0.77 2.20 20.34
C ARG A 249 1.66 2.33 21.57
N ALA A 250 2.53 3.34 21.60
CA ALA A 250 3.43 3.58 22.73
C ALA A 250 2.63 3.81 24.03
N ASN A 251 1.60 4.65 23.98
CA ASN A 251 0.71 4.94 25.11
C ASN A 251 -0.04 3.69 25.60
N LEU A 252 -0.52 2.83 24.69
CA LEU A 252 -1.18 1.56 25.07
C LEU A 252 -0.23 0.63 25.83
N ILE A 253 1.00 0.49 25.35
CA ILE A 253 2.03 -0.36 25.99
C ILE A 253 2.43 0.21 27.36
N GLU A 254 2.65 1.52 27.46
CA GLU A 254 2.97 2.18 28.72
C GLU A 254 1.84 2.03 29.76
N SER A 255 0.59 2.02 29.29
CA SER A 255 -0.60 1.79 30.12
C SER A 255 -0.79 0.32 30.53
N GLY A 256 0.09 -0.59 30.11
CA GLY A 256 0.03 -2.02 30.44
C GLY A 256 -1.07 -2.78 29.73
N ILE A 257 -1.61 -2.25 28.62
CA ILE A 257 -2.64 -2.92 27.83
C ILE A 257 -1.97 -3.96 26.94
N ASP A 258 -2.46 -5.20 26.99
CA ASP A 258 -1.94 -6.29 26.16
C ASP A 258 -2.24 -6.02 24.67
N ALA A 259 -1.25 -6.26 23.81
CA ALA A 259 -1.36 -6.13 22.36
C ALA A 259 -2.48 -7.01 21.76
N SER A 260 -2.90 -8.07 22.45
CA SER A 260 -3.98 -8.97 22.05
C SER A 260 -5.38 -8.39 22.29
N ASP A 261 -5.54 -7.49 23.27
CA ASP A 261 -6.80 -6.85 23.64
C ASP A 261 -7.08 -5.57 22.84
N ALA A 262 -6.04 -4.98 22.26
CA ALA A 262 -6.12 -3.70 21.56
C ALA A 262 -6.52 -3.87 20.08
N ARG A 263 -7.81 -3.67 19.77
CA ARG A 263 -8.36 -3.86 18.41
C ARG A 263 -8.64 -2.58 17.65
N SER A 264 -9.34 -1.65 18.29
CA SER A 264 -9.75 -0.39 17.67
C SER A 264 -9.85 0.73 18.69
N ILE A 265 -9.66 1.95 18.23
CA ILE A 265 -9.83 3.18 19.02
C ILE A 265 -10.97 4.02 18.43
N LEU A 266 -11.64 4.80 19.27
CA LEU A 266 -12.49 5.91 18.83
C LEU A 266 -11.67 7.19 18.94
N VAL A 267 -11.55 7.94 17.86
CA VAL A 267 -10.72 9.15 17.76
C VAL A 267 -11.58 10.37 17.45
N ASP A 268 -11.42 11.46 18.19
CA ASP A 268 -12.16 12.70 17.95
C ASP A 268 -11.43 13.66 16.96
N ALA A 269 -12.02 14.83 16.72
CA ALA A 269 -11.47 15.84 15.80
C ALA A 269 -10.19 16.53 16.30
N ASN A 270 -9.85 16.38 17.58
CA ASN A 270 -8.60 16.86 18.18
C ASN A 270 -7.48 15.81 18.10
N GLY A 271 -7.84 14.58 17.73
CA GLY A 271 -6.96 13.42 17.76
C GLY A 271 -6.81 12.84 19.17
N ASP A 272 -7.74 13.14 20.07
CA ASP A 272 -7.85 12.42 21.34
C ASP A 272 -8.57 11.11 21.08
N TRP A 273 -8.15 10.04 21.76
CA TRP A 273 -8.67 8.71 21.49
C TRP A 273 -9.00 7.93 22.76
N ILE A 274 -9.93 6.99 22.62
CA ILE A 274 -10.28 6.01 23.65
C ILE A 274 -10.18 4.60 23.07
N LEU A 275 -9.62 3.67 23.84
CA LEU A 275 -9.58 2.27 23.44
C LEU A 275 -10.99 1.65 23.53
N MET A 276 -11.39 0.98 22.45
CA MET A 276 -12.60 0.15 22.49
C MET A 276 -12.24 -1.22 23.05
N GLN A 277 -12.87 -1.60 24.16
CA GLN A 277 -12.88 -2.99 24.61
C GLN A 277 -13.98 -3.74 23.85
N GLU A 278 -13.69 -4.95 23.40
CA GLU A 278 -14.72 -5.89 22.96
C GLU A 278 -15.50 -6.35 24.20
N SER A 279 -16.53 -5.60 24.58
CA SER A 279 -17.55 -6.11 25.49
C SER A 279 -18.50 -7.00 24.69
N GLU A 280 -18.61 -8.27 25.06
CA GLU A 280 -19.86 -8.99 24.90
C GLU A 280 -20.95 -8.20 25.63
N ASP A 281 -21.66 -7.36 24.89
CA ASP A 281 -22.84 -6.58 25.30
C ASP A 281 -22.62 -5.55 26.44
N ASN A 282 -23.25 -4.38 26.31
CA ASN A 282 -23.33 -3.26 27.28
C ASN A 282 -22.09 -2.36 27.53
N GLY A 283 -21.87 -1.41 26.60
CA GLY A 283 -22.11 0.01 26.90
C GLY A 283 -21.29 0.74 27.96
N ASN A 284 -19.98 0.47 28.13
CA ASN A 284 -19.13 1.40 28.88
C ASN A 284 -17.66 1.38 28.38
N GLY A 285 -17.31 2.31 27.49
CA GLY A 285 -15.93 2.51 27.05
C GLY A 285 -15.07 3.09 28.19
N THR A 286 -13.93 2.47 28.49
CA THR A 286 -12.99 3.00 29.49
C THR A 286 -12.18 4.13 28.85
N ARG A 287 -12.27 5.35 29.40
CA ARG A 287 -11.43 6.49 28.99
C ARG A 287 -10.01 6.31 29.52
N LEU A 288 -9.13 5.73 28.70
CA LEU A 288 -7.68 5.73 28.92
C LEU A 288 -7.06 6.61 27.83
N GLY A 289 -6.75 7.85 28.19
CA GLY A 289 -6.02 8.81 27.36
C GLY A 289 -4.91 9.47 28.18
N PRO A 290 -3.99 10.21 27.54
CA PRO A 290 -2.75 10.71 28.15
C PRO A 290 -2.94 11.69 29.33
N TYR A 291 -4.18 12.04 29.68
CA TYR A 291 -4.51 12.96 30.78
C TYR A 291 -5.34 12.32 31.93
N GLY A 292 -5.45 10.99 31.97
CA GLY A 292 -6.27 10.27 32.95
C GLY A 292 -5.56 9.78 34.21
N LEU A 293 -4.95 10.65 35.02
CA LEU A 293 -4.49 10.31 36.37
C LEU A 293 -5.07 11.28 37.40
N SER A 294 -6.16 10.86 38.02
CA SER A 294 -6.64 11.40 39.28
C SER A 294 -7.25 10.27 40.10
N THR A 295 -6.66 10.03 41.27
CA THR A 295 -6.99 8.98 42.24
C THR A 295 -8.50 8.94 42.60
N PRO A 296 -9.12 7.76 42.79
CA PRO A 296 -10.51 7.71 43.22
C PRO A 296 -10.62 7.84 44.75
N SER A 297 -11.27 8.92 45.18
CA SER A 297 -11.93 8.98 46.49
C SER A 297 -13.21 8.14 46.44
N SER A 298 -13.43 7.38 47.51
CA SER A 298 -14.61 6.57 47.75
C SER A 298 -15.92 7.37 47.63
N ASP A 299 -16.91 6.83 46.92
CA ASP A 299 -18.22 6.64 47.54
C ASP A 299 -19.13 5.67 46.78
N ARG A 300 -19.69 4.75 47.55
CA ARG A 300 -20.72 3.78 47.17
C ARG A 300 -22.03 4.49 46.83
N LYS A 301 -22.70 4.07 45.76
CA LYS A 301 -24.18 3.96 45.72
C LYS A 301 -24.63 2.91 44.70
N THR A 302 -25.63 2.15 45.14
CA THR A 302 -26.24 0.92 44.59
C THR A 302 -26.99 1.12 43.27
N PRO A 303 -27.17 0.05 42.45
CA PRO A 303 -27.89 0.12 41.18
C PRO A 303 -29.40 0.00 41.36
N ARG A 304 -30.17 0.77 40.59
CA ARG A 304 -31.61 0.59 40.38
C ARG A 304 -31.83 -0.24 39.11
N SER A 305 -32.61 -1.32 39.25
CA SER A 305 -33.06 -2.16 38.14
C SER A 305 -34.05 -1.39 37.25
N PHE A 306 -33.98 -1.64 35.95
CA PHE A 306 -35.04 -1.29 35.01
C PHE A 306 -35.59 -2.55 34.35
N SER A 307 -36.92 -2.63 34.35
CA SER A 307 -37.75 -3.74 33.90
C SER A 307 -37.84 -3.81 32.37
N ALA A 308 -37.88 -5.02 31.84
CA ALA A 308 -38.23 -5.32 30.46
C ALA A 308 -39.72 -5.07 30.16
N GLN A 309 -40.02 -4.44 29.02
CA GLN A 309 -41.32 -4.50 28.35
C GLN A 309 -41.06 -4.76 26.86
N THR A 310 -41.41 -5.92 26.30
CA THR A 310 -42.72 -6.45 25.84
C THR A 310 -42.78 -6.37 24.31
N SER A 311 -42.83 -7.56 23.72
CA SER A 311 -42.94 -7.91 22.32
C SER A 311 -44.24 -7.38 21.68
N ILE A 312 -44.14 -6.86 20.45
CA ILE A 312 -45.27 -6.59 19.58
C ILE A 312 -45.33 -7.69 18.53
N ILE A 313 -46.45 -8.41 18.50
CA ILE A 313 -46.84 -9.39 17.48
C ILE A 313 -47.54 -8.61 16.36
N LEU A 314 -47.17 -8.88 15.11
CA LEU A 314 -47.93 -8.47 13.94
C LEU A 314 -48.52 -9.72 13.29
N ASP A 315 -49.85 -9.85 13.38
CA ASP A 315 -50.65 -10.65 12.45
C ASP A 315 -50.78 -9.84 11.15
N ASP A 316 -50.60 -10.50 10.00
CA ASP A 316 -51.03 -10.01 8.70
C ASP A 316 -51.77 -11.16 7.98
N ASP A 317 -52.92 -10.80 7.41
CA ASP A 317 -53.88 -11.63 6.65
C ASP A 317 -53.28 -12.34 5.41
#